data_AF-A0A830ER27-F1
#
_entry.id   AF-A0A830ER27-F1
#
_cell.length_a   1.000
_cell.length_b   1.000
_cell.length_c   1.000
_cell.angle_alpha   90.00
_cell.angle_beta   90.00
_cell.angle_gamma   90.00
#
_symmetry.space_group_name_H-M   'P 1'
#
loop_
_entity.id
_entity.type
_entity.pdbx_description
1 polymer ?
#
loop_
_entity_poly.entity_id
_entity_poly.type
_entity_poly.pdbx_seq_one_letter_code
_entity_poly.pdbx_strand_id
1 'polypeptide(L)'
;MNRRTLLAVALCALCALAGCGAVGSPPATGGTDATRSTGVTGAGANDTALAPQGETLNATVVDVADGDTVDVRLANGTTETVRLVGVDTPEVWVRNTPAEFRGMANTSATRDCLRSWGHRASDYTKRLDGARVTLAFDPNTDRRGYYGRLLAYVYANGTNQNYALVERGLARVYTASDFSRKATFLDAADTAYDARSGLWQCGADGADGGATDDGTEDRTSTDTAGDASPLAVASVHADAAGPDGDNLNDEYVVLRNGGDAGIDLGGATVADEAGHTYTFPTGATLDAGASLTLHTGSGDDTAEEYYWGSERPIWNNGGDTVIVRSANDTLLARHTYA
;
A
#
# COMPACT_ATOMS: atom_id res chain seq x y z
N MET A 1 -17.43 34.34 45.41
CA MET A 1 -16.48 35.30 46.03
C MET A 1 -15.26 35.33 45.11
N ASN A 2 -14.76 36.39 44.47
CA ASN A 2 -14.97 37.85 44.42
C ASN A 2 -14.73 38.26 42.94
N ARG A 3 -15.67 38.92 42.24
CA ARG A 3 -15.92 40.37 42.11
C ARG A 3 -14.83 41.21 41.37
N ARG A 4 -15.25 41.68 40.17
CA ARG A 4 -15.13 43.05 39.59
C ARG A 4 -13.76 43.41 38.97
N THR A 5 -13.66 44.01 37.78
CA THR A 5 -14.20 45.34 37.36
C THR A 5 -13.98 45.49 35.82
N LEU A 6 -15.03 45.62 34.98
CA LEU A 6 -15.52 46.82 34.22
C LEU A 6 -14.51 47.49 33.23
N LEU A 7 -14.80 48.14 32.09
CA LEU A 7 -15.93 48.32 31.12
C LEU A 7 -15.52 49.55 30.23
N ALA A 8 -15.72 49.55 28.90
CA ALA A 8 -15.95 50.72 28.00
C ALA A 8 -15.85 50.26 26.52
N VAL A 9 -16.88 50.16 25.66
CA VAL A 9 -17.90 51.10 25.11
C VAL A 9 -17.48 51.79 23.79
N ALA A 10 -18.15 51.32 22.72
CA ALA A 10 -18.76 51.98 21.53
C ALA A 10 -17.95 52.86 20.56
N LEU A 11 -18.18 52.66 19.24
CA LEU A 11 -18.93 53.62 18.41
C LEU A 11 -19.44 53.02 17.09
N CYS A 12 -20.69 53.38 16.75
CA CYS A 12 -21.42 53.12 15.51
C CYS A 12 -20.93 53.96 14.31
N ALA A 13 -21.15 53.46 13.10
CA ALA A 13 -21.47 54.31 11.95
C ALA A 13 -22.38 53.57 10.95
N LEU A 14 -23.60 54.08 10.81
CA LEU A 14 -24.62 53.69 9.85
C LEU A 14 -24.82 54.91 8.94
N CYS A 15 -24.71 54.75 7.61
CA CYS A 15 -25.23 55.72 6.65
C CYS A 15 -25.94 54.97 5.51
N ALA A 16 -27.19 55.37 5.27
CA ALA A 16 -28.06 54.94 4.19
C ALA A 16 -28.44 56.15 3.31
N LEU A 17 -29.13 55.83 2.20
CA LEU A 17 -29.89 56.69 1.25
C LEU A 17 -29.09 57.12 -0.01
N ALA A 18 -29.65 57.24 -1.23
CA ALA A 18 -30.93 56.86 -1.87
C ALA A 18 -30.87 57.27 -3.37
N GLY A 19 -31.78 56.74 -4.22
CA GLY A 19 -32.21 57.32 -5.52
C GLY A 19 -32.20 56.32 -6.70
N CYS A 20 -33.32 55.70 -7.12
CA CYS A 20 -34.36 56.17 -8.10
C CYS A 20 -33.77 56.63 -9.45
N GLY A 21 -34.12 56.17 -10.66
CA GLY A 21 -35.19 55.32 -11.22
C GLY A 21 -35.53 55.87 -12.62
N ALA A 22 -35.79 55.04 -13.65
CA ALA A 22 -36.71 55.33 -14.78
C ALA A 22 -36.63 54.28 -15.90
N VAL A 23 -37.80 54.09 -16.52
CA VAL A 23 -38.25 53.04 -17.45
C VAL A 23 -38.07 53.48 -18.90
N GLY A 24 -37.80 52.54 -19.80
CA GLY A 24 -37.92 52.73 -21.24
C GLY A 24 -37.76 51.43 -22.04
N SER A 25 -38.79 51.02 -22.77
CA SER A 25 -38.81 49.98 -23.83
C SER A 25 -40.02 50.25 -24.72
N PRO A 26 -40.09 49.78 -25.99
CA PRO A 26 -39.06 49.34 -26.95
C PRO A 26 -39.30 50.00 -28.36
N PRO A 27 -38.73 49.52 -29.50
CA PRO A 27 -39.22 48.30 -30.16
C PRO A 27 -38.12 47.38 -30.75
N ALA A 28 -38.57 46.18 -31.12
CA ALA A 28 -37.81 45.05 -31.63
C ALA A 28 -37.17 45.28 -33.02
N THR A 29 -35.97 44.73 -33.21
CA THR A 29 -35.51 44.14 -34.48
C THR A 29 -34.63 42.95 -34.17
N GLY A 30 -34.88 41.85 -34.88
CA GLY A 30 -34.27 40.55 -34.63
C GLY A 30 -32.78 40.48 -34.96
N GLY A 31 -32.09 39.66 -34.18
CA GLY A 31 -30.71 39.24 -34.40
C GLY A 31 -30.44 38.09 -33.44
N THR A 32 -30.31 36.89 -33.97
CA THR A 32 -29.95 35.68 -33.25
C THR A 32 -28.54 35.82 -32.67
N ASP A 33 -28.42 36.05 -31.36
CA ASP A 33 -27.16 35.84 -30.65
C ASP A 33 -27.36 34.75 -29.61
N ALA A 34 -26.96 33.53 -30.02
CA ALA A 34 -26.79 32.41 -29.14
C ALA A 34 -25.77 32.82 -28.06
N THR A 35 -26.27 32.97 -26.84
CA THR A 35 -25.45 33.07 -25.64
C THR A 35 -24.49 31.88 -25.65
N ARG A 36 -23.20 32.19 -25.86
CA ARG A 36 -22.10 31.24 -25.77
C ARG A 36 -21.95 30.89 -24.30
N SER A 37 -22.79 29.96 -23.85
CA SER A 37 -22.53 29.13 -22.69
C SER A 37 -21.17 28.49 -22.93
N THR A 38 -20.14 28.94 -22.21
CA THR A 38 -18.86 28.24 -22.16
C THR A 38 -19.12 26.93 -21.43
N GLY A 39 -19.55 25.94 -22.21
CA GLY A 39 -19.58 24.56 -21.81
C GLY A 39 -18.18 24.15 -21.37
N VAL A 40 -18.06 23.76 -20.11
CA VAL A 40 -17.07 22.77 -19.72
C VAL A 40 -17.63 21.42 -20.17
N THR A 41 -17.59 21.16 -21.47
CA THR A 41 -17.79 19.83 -22.04
C THR A 41 -16.43 19.21 -22.21
N GLY A 42 -16.04 18.44 -21.21
CA GLY A 42 -14.79 17.69 -21.20
C GLY A 42 -14.60 16.90 -19.91
N ALA A 43 -15.66 16.39 -19.29
CA ALA A 43 -15.49 15.28 -18.37
C ALA A 43 -15.11 14.07 -19.24
N GLY A 44 -13.83 13.72 -19.25
CA GLY A 44 -13.35 12.56 -20.01
C GLY A 44 -14.06 11.28 -19.56
N ALA A 45 -13.99 10.22 -20.35
CA ALA A 45 -14.50 8.91 -19.94
C ALA A 45 -13.95 8.48 -18.56
N ASN A 46 -12.72 8.90 -18.22
CA ASN A 46 -12.10 8.67 -16.92
C ASN A 46 -12.77 9.43 -15.76
N ASP A 47 -13.30 10.63 -15.95
CA ASP A 47 -13.99 11.37 -14.87
C ASP A 47 -15.29 10.66 -14.45
N THR A 48 -15.99 10.03 -15.40
CA THR A 48 -17.18 9.22 -15.09
C THR A 48 -16.79 7.89 -14.47
N ALA A 49 -15.70 7.27 -14.95
CA ALA A 49 -15.17 6.02 -14.40
C ALA A 49 -14.56 6.18 -13.00
N LEU A 50 -14.21 7.41 -12.58
CA LEU A 50 -13.63 7.74 -11.28
C LEU A 50 -14.56 8.49 -10.34
N ALA A 51 -15.74 8.93 -10.77
CA ALA A 51 -16.74 9.57 -9.88
C ALA A 51 -17.15 8.64 -8.73
N PRO A 52 -17.45 9.16 -7.51
CA PRO A 52 -17.92 8.33 -6.39
C PRO A 52 -19.11 7.45 -6.81
N GLN A 53 -19.03 6.15 -6.52
CA GLN A 53 -20.11 5.18 -6.73
C GLN A 53 -20.40 4.46 -5.42
N GLY A 54 -21.61 3.92 -5.28
CA GLY A 54 -22.02 3.20 -4.07
C GLY A 54 -22.40 4.10 -2.88
N GLU A 55 -22.38 3.51 -1.69
CA GLU A 55 -22.58 4.26 -0.44
C GLU A 55 -21.41 5.22 -0.22
N THR A 56 -21.71 6.42 0.26
CA THR A 56 -20.70 7.43 0.58
C THR A 56 -20.88 7.97 2.00
N LEU A 57 -19.78 8.37 2.62
CA LEU A 57 -19.76 9.06 3.90
C LEU A 57 -18.89 10.32 3.83
N ASN A 58 -19.38 11.41 4.43
CA ASN A 58 -18.57 12.60 4.61
C ASN A 58 -17.75 12.49 5.89
N ALA A 59 -16.46 12.86 5.80
CA ALA A 59 -15.54 12.82 6.91
C ALA A 59 -14.56 13.99 6.86
N THR A 60 -13.82 14.19 7.94
CA THR A 60 -12.66 15.10 7.99
C THR A 60 -11.42 14.26 8.29
N VAL A 61 -10.36 14.39 7.50
CA VAL A 61 -9.08 13.74 7.81
C VAL A 61 -8.51 14.41 9.06
N VAL A 62 -8.12 13.61 10.04
CA VAL A 62 -7.57 14.07 11.32
C VAL A 62 -6.14 13.62 11.56
N ASP A 63 -5.69 12.57 10.88
CA ASP A 63 -4.29 12.20 10.79
C ASP A 63 -4.02 11.41 9.51
N VAL A 64 -2.75 11.31 9.13
CA VAL A 64 -2.26 10.53 7.98
C VAL A 64 -1.08 9.71 8.48
N ALA A 65 -1.23 8.39 8.44
CA ALA A 65 -0.21 7.45 8.92
C ALA A 65 0.90 7.29 7.89
N ASP A 66 0.52 7.11 6.62
CA ASP A 66 1.42 6.92 5.47
C ASP A 66 0.71 7.29 4.15
N GLY A 67 1.26 6.85 3.01
CA GLY A 67 0.75 7.19 1.70
C GLY A 67 -0.63 6.60 1.38
N ASP A 68 -1.04 5.50 2.01
CA ASP A 68 -2.29 4.79 1.71
C ASP A 68 -3.20 4.57 2.93
N THR A 69 -2.85 5.14 4.07
CA THR A 69 -3.62 5.02 5.31
C THR A 69 -3.87 6.39 5.96
N VAL A 70 -5.14 6.71 6.20
CA VAL A 70 -5.59 7.96 6.85
C VAL A 70 -6.56 7.69 7.99
N ASP A 71 -6.50 8.51 9.03
CA ASP A 71 -7.52 8.54 10.08
C ASP A 71 -8.51 9.66 9.80
N VAL A 72 -9.80 9.34 9.90
CA VAL A 72 -10.87 10.30 9.63
C VAL A 72 -11.85 10.37 10.78
N ARG A 73 -12.37 11.57 11.02
CA ARG A 73 -13.50 11.79 11.91
C ARG A 73 -14.80 11.88 11.11
N LEU A 74 -15.74 10.99 11.43
CA LEU A 74 -17.07 10.93 10.85
C LEU A 74 -18.01 11.97 11.48
N ALA A 75 -19.16 12.20 10.85
CA ALA A 75 -20.15 13.18 11.30
C ALA A 75 -20.75 12.87 12.70
N ASN A 76 -20.79 11.60 13.10
CA ASN A 76 -21.22 11.16 14.43
C ASN A 76 -20.14 11.39 15.52
N GLY A 77 -18.96 11.90 15.14
CA GLY A 77 -17.84 12.19 16.03
C GLY A 77 -16.84 11.04 16.22
N THR A 78 -17.08 9.85 15.66
CA THR A 78 -16.13 8.72 15.78
C THR A 78 -14.93 8.92 14.85
N THR A 79 -13.75 8.47 15.31
CA THR A 79 -12.55 8.38 14.48
C THR A 79 -12.41 6.96 13.95
N GLU A 80 -12.08 6.83 12.67
CA GLU A 80 -11.90 5.56 11.97
C GLU A 80 -10.63 5.62 11.13
N THR A 81 -9.86 4.53 11.14
CA THR A 81 -8.73 4.34 10.22
C THR A 81 -9.23 3.80 8.88
N VAL A 82 -8.79 4.42 7.79
CA VAL A 82 -9.16 4.09 6.41
C VAL A 82 -7.92 3.61 5.67
N ARG A 83 -7.95 2.39 5.14
CA ARG A 83 -6.99 1.89 4.14
C ARG A 83 -7.55 2.20 2.76
N LEU A 84 -6.74 2.87 1.94
CA LEU A 84 -7.14 3.28 0.61
C LEU A 84 -7.26 2.03 -0.30
N VAL A 85 -8.45 1.80 -0.84
CA VAL A 85 -8.71 0.69 -1.78
C VAL A 85 -7.83 0.79 -3.02
N GLY A 86 -7.28 -0.35 -3.42
CA GLY A 86 -6.62 -0.57 -4.70
C GLY A 86 -5.19 -0.04 -4.80
N VAL A 87 -4.64 0.55 -3.73
CA VAL A 87 -3.30 1.13 -3.73
C VAL A 87 -2.44 0.57 -2.61
N ASP A 88 -1.14 0.52 -2.88
CA ASP A 88 -0.12 0.15 -1.92
C ASP A 88 1.12 1.01 -2.14
N THR A 89 1.52 1.75 -1.12
CA THR A 89 2.63 2.71 -1.19
C THR A 89 3.92 2.09 -0.66
N PRO A 90 5.11 2.53 -1.12
CA PRO A 90 6.35 2.05 -0.53
C PRO A 90 6.42 2.34 0.97
N GLU A 91 6.90 1.36 1.72
CA GLU A 91 6.99 1.38 3.17
C GLU A 91 8.03 2.40 3.66
N VAL A 92 7.68 3.18 4.68
CA VAL A 92 8.56 4.20 5.28
C VAL A 92 9.18 3.75 6.60
N TRP A 93 8.48 2.90 7.36
CA TRP A 93 8.92 2.44 8.69
C TRP A 93 9.52 1.04 8.66
N VAL A 94 9.11 0.20 7.70
CA VAL A 94 9.61 -1.16 7.53
C VAL A 94 10.46 -1.29 6.27
N ARG A 95 11.05 -2.47 6.04
CA ARG A 95 11.86 -2.75 4.86
C ARG A 95 10.95 -2.94 3.65
N ASN A 96 11.18 -2.19 2.58
CA ASN A 96 10.50 -2.40 1.31
C ASN A 96 10.90 -3.75 0.70
N THR A 97 9.95 -4.40 0.02
CA THR A 97 10.18 -5.60 -0.79
C THR A 97 10.13 -5.21 -2.27
N PRO A 98 11.28 -4.97 -2.94
CA PRO A 98 11.28 -4.45 -4.30
C PRO A 98 10.49 -5.31 -5.29
N ALA A 99 10.47 -6.63 -5.12
CA ALA A 99 9.74 -7.57 -5.99
C ALA A 99 8.22 -7.30 -6.08
N GLU A 100 7.65 -6.60 -5.09
CA GLU A 100 6.25 -6.17 -5.11
C GLU A 100 5.95 -5.08 -6.15
N PHE A 101 7.00 -4.38 -6.59
CA PHE A 101 6.97 -3.31 -7.56
C PHE A 101 7.53 -3.82 -8.89
N ARG A 102 6.73 -3.70 -9.96
CA ARG A 102 7.10 -4.14 -11.31
C ARG A 102 8.49 -3.63 -11.70
N GLY A 103 9.35 -4.54 -12.18
CA GLY A 103 10.65 -4.22 -12.78
C GLY A 103 11.74 -3.77 -11.79
N MET A 104 11.55 -3.98 -10.49
CA MET A 104 12.50 -3.53 -9.47
C MET A 104 13.50 -4.64 -9.09
N ALA A 105 14.79 -4.31 -9.19
CA ALA A 105 15.85 -5.19 -8.69
C ALA A 105 15.86 -5.22 -7.16
N ASN A 106 16.14 -6.38 -6.55
CA ASN A 106 16.15 -6.57 -5.10
C ASN A 106 17.44 -6.05 -4.42
N THR A 107 17.79 -4.79 -4.64
CA THR A 107 19.02 -4.17 -4.11
C THR A 107 18.73 -3.20 -2.96
N SER A 108 19.75 -2.89 -2.14
CA SER A 108 19.63 -1.83 -1.13
C SER A 108 19.32 -0.48 -1.75
N ALA A 109 19.96 -0.15 -2.88
CA ALA A 109 19.70 1.09 -3.61
C ALA A 109 18.24 1.21 -4.06
N THR A 110 17.65 0.12 -4.56
CA THR A 110 16.22 0.08 -4.90
C THR A 110 15.35 0.29 -3.67
N ARG A 111 15.67 -0.37 -2.54
CA ARG A 111 14.92 -0.22 -1.27
C ARG A 111 14.99 1.21 -0.71
N ASP A 112 16.16 1.84 -0.78
CA ASP A 112 16.36 3.23 -0.35
C ASP A 112 15.63 4.21 -1.26
N CYS A 113 15.64 3.94 -2.57
CA CYS A 113 14.85 4.69 -3.55
C CYS A 113 13.35 4.55 -3.28
N LEU A 114 12.85 3.32 -3.11
CA LEU A 114 11.45 3.04 -2.78
C LEU A 114 11.04 3.75 -1.48
N ARG A 115 11.84 3.68 -0.41
CA ARG A 115 11.57 4.41 0.83
C ARG A 115 11.49 5.93 0.62
N SER A 116 12.38 6.49 -0.20
CA SER A 116 12.34 7.91 -0.57
C SER A 116 11.02 8.28 -1.28
N TRP A 117 10.49 7.38 -2.11
CA TRP A 117 9.18 7.54 -2.74
C TRP A 117 8.01 7.28 -1.78
N GLY A 118 8.17 6.41 -0.80
CA GLY A 118 7.22 6.22 0.30
C GLY A 118 7.01 7.50 1.10
N HIS A 119 8.10 8.25 1.39
CA HIS A 119 7.99 9.57 2.01
C HIS A 119 7.25 10.57 1.11
N ARG A 120 7.49 10.56 -0.21
CA ARG A 120 6.76 11.43 -1.17
C ARG A 120 5.28 11.07 -1.28
N ALA A 121 4.94 9.79 -1.21
CA ALA A 121 3.55 9.31 -1.15
C ALA A 121 2.88 9.76 0.15
N SER A 122 3.59 9.66 1.28
CA SER A 122 3.13 10.14 2.58
C SER A 122 2.90 11.66 2.56
N ASP A 123 3.83 12.45 2.02
CA ASP A 123 3.69 13.91 1.88
C ASP A 123 2.50 14.29 0.99
N TYR A 124 2.30 13.56 -0.10
CA TYR A 124 1.15 13.74 -0.99
C TYR A 124 -0.16 13.55 -0.21
N THR A 125 -0.28 12.48 0.57
CA THR A 125 -1.49 12.18 1.34
C THR A 125 -1.63 13.12 2.54
N LYS A 126 -0.51 13.56 3.17
CA LYS A 126 -0.51 14.50 4.30
C LYS A 126 -1.11 15.87 3.97
N ARG A 127 -1.14 16.26 2.69
CA ARG A 127 -1.87 17.47 2.25
C ARG A 127 -3.37 17.43 2.56
N LEU A 128 -3.92 16.25 2.81
CA LEU A 128 -5.32 16.04 3.17
C LEU A 128 -5.59 16.30 4.65
N ASP A 129 -4.56 16.52 5.48
CA ASP A 129 -4.76 16.77 6.90
C ASP A 129 -5.69 17.98 7.15
N GLY A 130 -6.73 17.77 7.96
CA GLY A 130 -7.81 18.73 8.20
C GLY A 130 -8.79 18.93 7.03
N ALA A 131 -8.58 18.29 5.88
CA ALA A 131 -9.46 18.43 4.73
C ALA A 131 -10.79 17.68 4.93
N ARG A 132 -11.86 18.25 4.38
CA ARG A 132 -13.14 17.55 4.23
C ARG A 132 -13.05 16.62 3.03
N VAL A 133 -13.41 15.37 3.24
CA VAL A 133 -13.36 14.31 2.22
C VAL A 133 -14.68 13.56 2.16
N THR A 134 -14.93 12.94 1.02
CA THR A 134 -15.98 11.95 0.84
C THR A 134 -15.32 10.58 0.73
N LEU A 135 -15.68 9.66 1.61
CA LEU A 135 -15.36 8.24 1.48
C LEU A 135 -16.41 7.60 0.56
N ALA A 136 -15.99 6.82 -0.41
CA ALA A 136 -16.86 5.97 -1.21
C ALA A 136 -16.44 4.50 -1.07
N PHE A 137 -17.41 3.62 -0.82
CA PHE A 137 -17.16 2.19 -0.61
C PHE A 137 -17.29 1.43 -1.93
N ASP A 138 -16.31 0.59 -2.22
CA ASP A 138 -16.35 -0.24 -3.41
C ASP A 138 -17.37 -1.38 -3.25
N PRO A 139 -18.26 -1.63 -4.23
CA PRO A 139 -19.25 -2.69 -4.12
C PRO A 139 -18.67 -4.11 -4.17
N ASN A 140 -17.43 -4.28 -4.64
CA ASN A 140 -16.77 -5.58 -4.73
C ASN A 140 -15.88 -5.90 -3.52
N THR A 141 -15.70 -4.95 -2.60
CA THR A 141 -14.90 -5.14 -1.39
C THR A 141 -15.77 -5.08 -0.15
N ASP A 142 -15.39 -5.81 0.89
CA ASP A 142 -15.98 -5.62 2.21
C ASP A 142 -15.77 -4.19 2.72
N ARG A 143 -16.68 -3.74 3.58
CA ARG A 143 -16.59 -2.38 4.16
C ARG A 143 -15.35 -2.22 5.05
N ARG A 144 -14.89 -3.31 5.66
CA ARG A 144 -13.71 -3.33 6.51
C ARG A 144 -12.78 -4.44 6.07
N GLY A 145 -11.48 -4.16 6.12
CA GLY A 145 -10.46 -5.17 5.92
C GLY A 145 -10.26 -6.04 7.16
N TYR A 146 -9.39 -7.03 7.03
CA TYR A 146 -9.06 -7.99 8.09
C TYR A 146 -8.72 -7.33 9.45
N TYR A 147 -7.95 -6.24 9.43
CA TYR A 147 -7.56 -5.49 10.63
C TYR A 147 -8.63 -4.51 11.15
N GLY A 148 -9.87 -4.62 10.69
CA GLY A 148 -10.97 -3.73 11.09
C GLY A 148 -10.92 -2.31 10.51
N ARG A 149 -9.92 -1.96 9.70
CA ARG A 149 -9.84 -0.66 8.99
C ARG A 149 -10.95 -0.54 7.96
N LEU A 150 -11.54 0.65 7.79
CA LEU A 150 -12.45 0.91 6.67
C LEU A 150 -11.69 0.79 5.34
N LEU A 151 -12.31 0.16 4.35
CA LEU A 151 -11.79 0.13 2.98
C LEU A 151 -12.58 1.15 2.15
N ALA A 152 -11.93 2.22 1.71
CA ALA A 152 -12.61 3.24 0.92
C ALA A 152 -11.73 3.90 -0.15
N TYR A 153 -12.39 4.46 -1.15
CA TYR A 153 -11.84 5.52 -1.97
C TYR A 153 -12.01 6.86 -1.27
N VAL A 154 -10.93 7.63 -1.16
CA VAL A 154 -10.96 8.97 -0.57
C VAL A 154 -11.08 10.01 -1.67
N TYR A 155 -12.13 10.82 -1.62
CA TYR A 155 -12.34 11.95 -2.54
C TYR A 155 -12.12 13.27 -1.83
N ALA A 156 -11.25 14.10 -2.37
CA ALA A 156 -11.04 15.48 -1.93
C ALA A 156 -11.25 16.42 -3.13
N ASN A 157 -12.13 17.42 -2.97
CA ASN A 157 -12.50 18.35 -4.05
C ASN A 157 -12.92 17.66 -5.36
N GLY A 158 -13.58 16.50 -5.27
CA GLY A 158 -14.02 15.71 -6.42
C GLY A 158 -12.95 14.79 -7.02
N THR A 159 -11.69 14.87 -6.60
CA THR A 159 -10.62 14.00 -7.09
C THR A 159 -10.48 12.75 -6.24
N ASN A 160 -10.48 11.57 -6.88
CA ASN A 160 -10.15 10.29 -6.25
C ASN A 160 -8.64 10.25 -5.90
N GLN A 161 -8.32 10.33 -4.61
CA GLN A 161 -6.94 10.41 -4.13
C GLN A 161 -6.19 9.09 -4.29
N ASN A 162 -6.89 7.95 -4.20
CA ASN A 162 -6.31 6.61 -4.42
C ASN A 162 -5.80 6.51 -5.87
N TYR A 163 -6.66 6.79 -6.85
CA TYR A 163 -6.27 6.78 -8.26
C TYR A 163 -5.12 7.77 -8.53
N ALA A 164 -5.19 8.94 -7.91
CA ALA A 164 -4.21 9.99 -8.11
C ALA A 164 -2.81 9.65 -7.56
N LEU A 165 -2.69 8.75 -6.58
CA LEU A 165 -1.41 8.16 -6.14
C LEU A 165 -0.81 7.29 -7.25
N VAL A 166 -1.62 6.41 -7.86
CA VAL A 166 -1.19 5.51 -8.94
C VAL A 166 -0.80 6.29 -10.19
N GLU A 167 -1.64 7.23 -10.62
CA GLU A 167 -1.42 8.11 -11.78
C GLU A 167 -0.08 8.88 -11.68
N ARG A 168 0.36 9.22 -10.46
CA ARG A 168 1.62 9.93 -10.21
C ARG A 168 2.82 9.02 -10.02
N GLY A 169 2.62 7.70 -10.04
CA GLY A 169 3.65 6.71 -9.71
C GLY A 169 4.07 6.76 -8.24
N LEU A 170 3.18 7.16 -7.33
CA LEU A 170 3.44 7.17 -5.88
C LEU A 170 3.03 5.86 -5.18
N ALA A 171 2.24 5.03 -5.86
CA ALA A 171 1.78 3.73 -5.36
C ALA A 171 1.78 2.71 -6.49
N ARG A 172 1.89 1.42 -6.14
CA ARG A 172 1.49 0.32 -7.01
C ARG A 172 0.00 0.03 -6.85
N VAL A 173 -0.57 -0.73 -7.78
CA VAL A 173 -1.93 -1.26 -7.65
C VAL A 173 -1.89 -2.53 -6.81
N TYR A 174 -2.72 -2.60 -5.76
CA TYR A 174 -2.85 -3.80 -4.93
C TYR A 174 -3.73 -4.85 -5.63
N THR A 175 -3.09 -5.78 -6.34
CA THR A 175 -3.77 -6.72 -7.25
C THR A 175 -4.42 -7.92 -6.58
N ALA A 176 -4.12 -8.20 -5.31
CA ALA A 176 -4.73 -9.30 -4.57
C ALA A 176 -6.23 -9.07 -4.26
N SER A 177 -6.69 -7.82 -4.30
CA SER A 177 -8.12 -7.48 -4.15
C SER A 177 -8.83 -7.35 -5.51
N ASP A 178 -10.13 -7.67 -5.54
CA ASP A 178 -11.00 -7.46 -6.70
C ASP A 178 -11.92 -6.26 -6.44
N PHE A 179 -11.51 -5.06 -6.87
CA PHE A 179 -12.26 -3.82 -6.70
C PHE A 179 -12.80 -3.32 -8.04
N SER A 180 -13.97 -2.68 -8.03
CA SER A 180 -14.73 -2.34 -9.24
C SER A 180 -13.97 -1.50 -10.28
N ARG A 181 -12.93 -0.75 -9.87
CA ARG A 181 -12.15 0.16 -10.72
C ARG A 181 -10.76 -0.36 -11.10
N LYS A 182 -10.49 -1.65 -10.85
CA LYS A 182 -9.16 -2.26 -11.02
C LYS A 182 -8.56 -2.04 -12.41
N ALA A 183 -9.35 -2.20 -13.47
CA ALA A 183 -8.88 -1.97 -14.84
C ALA A 183 -8.37 -0.52 -15.06
N THR A 184 -9.10 0.47 -14.56
CA THR A 184 -8.71 1.89 -14.65
C THR A 184 -7.44 2.18 -13.85
N PHE A 185 -7.27 1.56 -12.68
CA PHE A 185 -6.06 1.71 -11.87
C PHE A 185 -4.84 1.06 -12.55
N LEU A 186 -5.02 -0.12 -13.15
CA LEU A 186 -3.96 -0.82 -13.89
C LEU A 186 -3.50 -0.01 -15.11
N ASP A 187 -4.42 0.56 -15.89
CA ASP A 187 -4.09 1.41 -17.05
C ASP A 187 -3.25 2.65 -16.64
N ALA A 188 -3.61 3.28 -15.52
CA ALA A 188 -2.83 4.39 -14.96
C ALA A 188 -1.46 3.93 -14.44
N ALA A 189 -1.37 2.74 -13.85
CA ALA A 189 -0.12 2.18 -13.38
C ALA A 189 0.83 1.85 -14.54
N ASP A 190 0.32 1.26 -15.62
CA ASP A 190 1.08 1.01 -16.84
C ASP A 190 1.59 2.30 -17.47
N THR A 191 0.72 3.32 -17.56
CA THR A 191 1.12 4.66 -18.03
C THR A 191 2.25 5.26 -17.16
N ALA A 192 2.13 5.19 -15.83
CA ALA A 192 3.14 5.70 -14.92
C ALA A 192 4.46 4.92 -15.03
N TYR A 193 4.38 3.59 -15.20
CA TYR A 193 5.53 2.70 -15.36
C TYR A 193 6.29 3.00 -16.67
N ASP A 194 5.58 3.04 -17.80
CA ASP A 194 6.15 3.30 -19.12
C ASP A 194 6.79 4.69 -19.20
N ALA A 195 6.20 5.67 -18.52
CA ALA A 195 6.73 7.03 -18.42
C ALA A 195 7.89 7.17 -17.40
N ARG A 196 8.28 6.10 -16.69
CA ARG A 196 9.24 6.16 -15.56
C ARG A 196 8.88 7.28 -14.57
N SER A 197 7.59 7.42 -14.27
CA SER A 197 7.10 8.43 -13.32
C SER A 197 7.19 7.91 -11.90
N GLY A 198 7.51 8.79 -10.95
CA GLY A 198 7.43 8.39 -9.55
C GLY A 198 8.44 7.29 -9.16
N LEU A 199 7.97 6.36 -8.33
CA LEU A 199 8.73 5.21 -7.85
C LEU A 199 9.30 4.35 -8.97
N TRP A 200 8.71 4.38 -10.17
CA TRP A 200 9.17 3.63 -11.35
C TRP A 200 10.54 4.09 -11.87
N GLN A 201 11.10 5.18 -11.34
CA GLN A 201 12.49 5.59 -11.57
C GLN A 201 13.49 4.69 -10.84
N CYS A 202 13.09 4.03 -9.75
CA CYS A 202 13.99 3.18 -8.95
C CYS A 202 14.50 1.94 -9.71
N GLY A 203 13.81 1.52 -10.78
CA GLY A 203 14.23 0.41 -11.63
C GLY A 203 15.15 0.82 -12.78
N ALA A 204 15.41 2.13 -12.94
CA ALA A 204 16.19 2.64 -14.06
C ALA A 204 17.70 2.38 -13.95
N ASP A 205 18.20 2.24 -12.74
CA ASP A 205 19.64 2.07 -12.48
C ASP A 205 20.14 0.63 -12.70
N GLY A 206 19.25 -0.28 -13.13
CA GLY A 206 19.57 -1.64 -13.59
C GLY A 206 19.53 -1.81 -15.12
N ALA A 207 19.30 -0.74 -15.89
CA ALA A 207 19.26 -0.80 -17.35
C ALA A 207 20.67 -0.78 -17.97
N ASP A 208 21.47 -1.80 -17.65
CA ASP A 208 22.54 -2.27 -18.53
C ASP A 208 22.40 -3.80 -18.63
N GLY A 209 21.44 -4.20 -19.46
CA GLY A 209 20.95 -5.58 -19.53
C GLY A 209 19.89 -5.76 -20.61
N GLY A 210 20.18 -5.28 -21.82
CA GLY A 210 19.55 -5.78 -23.05
C GLY A 210 18.10 -5.35 -23.29
N ALA A 211 17.95 -4.22 -23.99
CA ALA A 211 16.81 -4.07 -24.88
C ALA A 211 16.92 -5.10 -26.00
N THR A 212 16.01 -6.08 -26.01
CA THR A 212 15.48 -6.64 -27.27
C THR A 212 13.98 -6.77 -27.12
N ASP A 213 13.32 -5.80 -27.73
CA ASP A 213 12.05 -5.94 -28.43
C ASP A 213 11.98 -7.30 -29.16
N ASP A 214 11.08 -8.18 -28.73
CA ASP A 214 10.14 -8.84 -29.64
C ASP A 214 8.99 -9.43 -28.82
N GLY A 215 7.79 -9.01 -29.14
CA GLY A 215 6.58 -9.48 -28.48
C GLY A 215 6.23 -10.88 -28.92
N THR A 216 5.87 -11.74 -27.98
CA THR A 216 4.83 -12.76 -28.18
C THR A 216 4.31 -13.18 -26.82
N GLU A 217 3.01 -12.99 -26.61
CA GLU A 217 2.28 -13.59 -25.50
C GLU A 217 2.42 -15.12 -25.57
N ASP A 218 2.96 -15.76 -24.53
CA ASP A 218 2.38 -17.04 -24.10
C ASP A 218 2.62 -17.29 -22.62
N ARG A 219 1.52 -17.59 -21.93
CA ARG A 219 1.46 -17.87 -20.51
C ARG A 219 1.89 -19.31 -20.32
N THR A 220 2.94 -19.56 -19.54
CA THR A 220 3.06 -20.63 -18.53
C THR A 220 4.49 -20.61 -17.98
N SER A 221 4.66 -20.20 -16.73
CA SER A 221 5.88 -20.48 -15.98
C SER A 221 5.47 -21.03 -14.61
N THR A 222 5.29 -22.35 -14.58
CA THR A 222 5.47 -23.15 -13.38
C THR A 222 6.91 -22.98 -12.91
N ASP A 223 7.05 -22.30 -11.78
CA ASP A 223 8.31 -21.99 -11.11
C ASP A 223 8.84 -23.27 -10.43
N THR A 224 9.42 -24.18 -11.22
CA THR A 224 10.20 -25.33 -10.74
C THR A 224 11.66 -24.91 -10.60
N ALA A 225 11.97 -24.13 -9.58
CA ALA A 225 13.35 -23.79 -9.18
C ALA A 225 13.65 -24.23 -7.74
N GLY A 226 12.96 -25.26 -7.23
CA GLY A 226 13.23 -25.89 -5.93
C GLY A 226 14.11 -27.15 -5.98
N ASP A 227 14.33 -27.74 -7.16
CA ASP A 227 14.92 -29.09 -7.29
C ASP A 227 16.47 -29.15 -7.30
N ALA A 228 17.17 -28.02 -7.29
CA ALA A 228 18.64 -27.98 -7.38
C ALA A 228 19.35 -27.63 -6.05
N SER A 229 18.61 -27.16 -5.05
CA SER A 229 19.17 -26.79 -3.74
C SER A 229 19.10 -27.97 -2.78
N PRO A 230 20.17 -28.27 -2.01
CA PRO A 230 20.13 -29.28 -0.97
C PRO A 230 19.32 -28.85 0.28
N LEU A 231 18.89 -27.58 0.34
CA LEU A 231 18.07 -27.08 1.45
C LEU A 231 16.60 -27.50 1.28
N ALA A 232 16.01 -28.02 2.35
CA ALA A 232 14.59 -28.35 2.39
C ALA A 232 13.94 -27.80 3.67
N VAL A 233 12.65 -27.49 3.58
CA VAL A 233 11.79 -27.30 4.76
C VAL A 233 11.41 -28.70 5.25
N ALA A 234 11.96 -29.12 6.39
CA ALA A 234 11.77 -30.45 6.94
C ALA A 234 10.44 -30.59 7.68
N SER A 235 10.01 -29.55 8.38
CA SER A 235 8.71 -29.49 9.04
C SER A 235 8.27 -28.05 9.31
N VAL A 236 6.97 -27.84 9.39
CA VAL A 236 6.35 -26.60 9.86
C VAL A 236 5.46 -26.95 11.03
N HIS A 237 5.61 -26.26 12.15
CA HIS A 237 4.70 -26.31 13.29
C HIS A 237 3.99 -24.96 13.35
N ALA A 238 2.83 -24.86 12.70
CA ALA A 238 2.04 -23.63 12.66
C ALA A 238 1.10 -23.53 13.87
N ASP A 239 0.53 -24.65 14.31
CA ASP A 239 -0.45 -24.67 15.40
C ASP A 239 0.24 -24.75 16.76
N ALA A 240 0.52 -23.60 17.36
CA ALA A 240 1.07 -23.49 18.70
C ALA A 240 0.10 -24.00 19.77
N ALA A 241 0.60 -24.58 20.86
CA ALA A 241 -0.23 -25.01 21.97
C ALA A 241 -0.87 -23.81 22.70
N GLY A 242 -2.20 -23.72 22.64
CA GLY A 242 -2.98 -22.63 23.25
C GLY A 242 -3.33 -21.57 22.21
N PRO A 243 -3.67 -20.33 22.61
CA PRO A 243 -3.79 -19.23 21.66
C PRO A 243 -2.42 -18.90 21.05
N ASP A 244 -2.30 -18.89 19.73
CA ASP A 244 -1.02 -18.75 19.01
C ASP A 244 -0.22 -17.50 19.44
N GLY A 245 -0.91 -16.39 19.70
CA GLY A 245 -0.28 -15.16 20.16
C GLY A 245 0.35 -15.22 21.56
N ASP A 246 0.01 -16.23 22.36
CA ASP A 246 0.52 -16.41 23.73
C ASP A 246 1.76 -17.33 23.78
N ASN A 247 2.06 -18.07 22.70
CA ASN A 247 3.14 -19.05 22.64
C ASN A 247 3.87 -19.07 21.28
N LEU A 248 4.39 -17.91 20.87
CA LEU A 248 5.03 -17.72 19.56
C LEU A 248 6.29 -18.59 19.34
N ASN A 249 6.88 -19.17 20.38
CA ASN A 249 8.00 -20.10 20.21
C ASN A 249 7.55 -21.53 19.87
N ASP A 250 6.27 -21.85 20.09
CA ASP A 250 5.65 -23.11 19.65
C ASP A 250 5.03 -22.98 18.25
N GLU A 251 5.44 -21.94 17.53
CA GLU A 251 5.21 -21.76 16.11
C GLU A 251 6.60 -21.66 15.44
N TYR A 252 6.95 -22.60 14.57
CA TYR A 252 8.30 -22.69 14.04
C TYR A 252 8.41 -23.44 12.71
N VAL A 253 9.52 -23.19 12.01
CA VAL A 253 9.92 -23.91 10.79
C VAL A 253 11.27 -24.59 11.01
N VAL A 254 11.39 -25.85 10.58
CA VAL A 254 12.66 -26.58 10.59
C VAL A 254 13.23 -26.63 9.18
N LEU A 255 14.44 -26.13 9.01
CA LEU A 255 15.21 -26.23 7.78
C LEU A 255 16.23 -27.37 7.90
N ARG A 256 16.45 -28.12 6.81
CA ARG A 256 17.42 -29.21 6.75
C ARG A 256 18.30 -29.06 5.52
N ASN A 257 19.60 -29.23 5.71
CA ASN A 257 20.55 -29.40 4.63
C ASN A 257 20.70 -30.88 4.30
N GLY A 258 20.15 -31.34 3.18
CA GLY A 258 20.28 -32.71 2.69
C GLY A 258 21.56 -32.98 1.90
N GLY A 259 22.40 -31.98 1.70
CA GLY A 259 23.65 -32.07 0.93
C GLY A 259 24.84 -32.55 1.76
N ASP A 260 25.99 -32.64 1.09
CA ASP A 260 27.28 -33.08 1.63
C ASP A 260 28.24 -31.90 1.94
N ALA A 261 27.81 -30.66 1.68
CA ALA A 261 28.51 -29.42 2.01
C ALA A 261 27.65 -28.48 2.85
N GLY A 262 28.29 -27.65 3.67
CA GLY A 262 27.60 -26.61 4.45
C GLY A 262 26.98 -25.52 3.55
N ILE A 263 25.84 -24.99 3.97
CA ILE A 263 25.13 -23.89 3.30
C ILE A 263 25.38 -22.60 4.08
N ASP A 264 25.80 -21.56 3.37
CA ASP A 264 25.83 -20.20 3.92
C ASP A 264 24.40 -19.64 3.92
N LEU A 265 23.90 -19.35 5.11
CA LEU A 265 22.59 -18.74 5.32
C LEU A 265 22.71 -17.26 5.67
N GLY A 266 23.91 -16.69 5.76
CA GLY A 266 24.09 -15.27 6.06
C GLY A 266 23.33 -14.38 5.08
N GLY A 267 22.29 -13.70 5.56
CA GLY A 267 21.41 -12.87 4.72
C GLY A 267 20.36 -13.63 3.90
N ALA A 268 20.29 -14.95 4.00
CA ALA A 268 19.17 -15.74 3.48
C ALA A 268 17.87 -15.37 4.21
N THR A 269 16.74 -15.55 3.53
CA THR A 269 15.42 -15.18 4.05
C THR A 269 14.49 -16.36 4.14
N VAL A 270 13.65 -16.37 5.17
CA VAL A 270 12.49 -17.27 5.30
C VAL A 270 11.25 -16.38 5.31
N ALA A 271 10.30 -16.65 4.42
CA ALA A 271 9.08 -15.86 4.30
C ALA A 271 7.82 -16.74 4.16
N ASP A 272 6.68 -16.20 4.58
CA ASP A 272 5.35 -16.75 4.30
C ASP A 272 4.78 -16.21 2.98
N GLU A 273 3.58 -16.63 2.57
CA GLU A 273 2.97 -16.10 1.35
C GLU A 273 2.49 -14.64 1.49
N ALA A 274 2.25 -14.19 2.73
CA ALA A 274 1.84 -12.82 3.05
C ALA A 274 3.02 -11.83 3.07
N GLY A 275 4.27 -12.32 2.95
CA GLY A 275 5.48 -11.51 2.82
C GLY A 275 6.16 -11.16 4.15
N HIS A 276 5.70 -11.68 5.28
CA HIS A 276 6.46 -11.60 6.52
C HIS A 276 7.80 -12.30 6.29
N THR A 277 8.91 -11.60 6.54
CA THR A 277 10.24 -12.11 6.21
C THR A 277 11.20 -12.05 7.39
N TYR A 278 11.77 -13.20 7.75
CA TYR A 278 12.96 -13.32 8.59
C TYR A 278 14.21 -13.24 7.72
N THR A 279 15.29 -12.64 8.22
CA THR A 279 16.60 -12.64 7.57
C THR A 279 17.65 -13.15 8.54
N PHE A 280 18.34 -14.23 8.15
CA PHE A 280 19.40 -14.79 8.97
C PHE A 280 20.56 -13.79 9.16
N PRO A 281 21.15 -13.74 10.38
CA PRO A 281 22.28 -12.85 10.65
C PRO A 281 23.51 -13.24 9.83
N THR A 282 24.40 -12.27 9.62
CA THR A 282 25.67 -12.53 8.92
C THR A 282 26.46 -13.63 9.62
N GLY A 283 26.93 -14.62 8.86
CA GLY A 283 27.68 -15.75 9.38
C GLY A 283 26.82 -16.94 9.84
N ALA A 284 25.49 -16.85 9.73
CA ALA A 284 24.63 -18.02 9.89
C ALA A 284 24.98 -19.08 8.84
N THR A 285 25.18 -20.32 9.30
CA THR A 285 25.52 -21.46 8.43
C THR A 285 24.72 -22.68 8.83
N LEU A 286 24.45 -23.56 7.87
CA LEU A 286 23.83 -24.86 8.12
C LEU A 286 24.72 -25.96 7.57
N ASP A 287 25.36 -26.72 8.48
CA ASP A 287 26.28 -27.79 8.14
C ASP A 287 25.61 -28.91 7.32
N ALA A 288 26.42 -29.68 6.61
CA ALA A 288 25.97 -30.83 5.83
C ALA A 288 25.20 -31.83 6.69
N GLY A 289 23.99 -32.20 6.28
CA GLY A 289 23.13 -33.14 7.01
C GLY A 289 22.44 -32.55 8.25
N ALA A 290 22.76 -31.32 8.66
CA ALA A 290 22.22 -30.69 9.85
C ALA A 290 20.82 -30.10 9.62
N SER A 291 20.16 -29.79 10.73
CA SER A 291 18.90 -29.06 10.78
C SER A 291 19.01 -27.86 11.72
N LEU A 292 18.26 -26.82 11.43
CA LEU A 292 18.02 -25.70 12.34
C LEU A 292 16.53 -25.41 12.45
N THR A 293 16.13 -24.78 13.53
CA THR A 293 14.76 -24.35 13.79
C THR A 293 14.71 -22.83 13.81
N LEU A 294 13.74 -22.25 13.10
CA LEU A 294 13.38 -20.84 13.20
C LEU A 294 12.05 -20.72 13.95
N HIS A 295 12.11 -20.22 15.18
CA HIS A 295 10.95 -19.92 16.01
C HIS A 295 10.37 -18.55 15.65
N THR A 296 9.05 -18.42 15.62
CA THR A 296 8.36 -17.15 15.35
C THR A 296 8.56 -16.15 16.50
N GLY A 297 8.63 -16.62 17.74
CA GLY A 297 8.80 -15.77 18.92
C GLY A 297 10.23 -15.32 19.19
N SER A 298 10.59 -15.16 20.46
CA SER A 298 11.84 -14.54 20.90
C SER A 298 12.73 -15.51 21.71
N GLY A 299 14.03 -15.30 21.62
CA GLY A 299 15.07 -16.09 22.27
C GLY A 299 16.45 -15.61 21.86
N ASP A 300 17.48 -16.31 22.33
CA ASP A 300 18.87 -16.04 21.93
C ASP A 300 19.27 -17.00 20.81
N ASP A 301 19.73 -16.45 19.69
CA ASP A 301 20.16 -17.26 18.55
C ASP A 301 21.35 -18.17 18.90
N THR A 302 21.30 -19.39 18.38
CA THR A 302 22.37 -20.39 18.43
C THR A 302 22.66 -20.91 17.01
N ALA A 303 23.54 -21.91 16.89
CA ALA A 303 23.80 -22.54 15.59
C ALA A 303 22.59 -23.34 15.07
N GLU A 304 21.75 -23.84 15.97
CA GLU A 304 20.64 -24.77 15.64
C GLU A 304 19.26 -24.13 15.85
N GLU A 305 19.19 -23.01 16.58
CA GLU A 305 17.94 -22.31 16.88
C GLU A 305 18.07 -20.82 16.56
N TYR A 306 17.09 -20.30 15.85
CA TYR A 306 16.97 -18.88 15.52
C TYR A 306 15.60 -18.37 15.92
N TYR A 307 15.53 -17.10 16.27
CA TYR A 307 14.30 -16.48 16.78
C TYR A 307 13.96 -15.24 15.96
N TRP A 308 12.77 -15.25 15.35
CA TRP A 308 12.30 -14.16 14.50
C TRP A 308 12.10 -12.86 15.30
N GLY A 309 11.73 -12.98 16.58
CA GLY A 309 11.36 -11.86 17.43
C GLY A 309 10.05 -11.22 17.00
N SER A 310 9.17 -11.98 16.33
CA SER A 310 7.83 -11.49 15.99
C SER A 310 7.01 -11.31 17.26
N GLU A 311 6.17 -10.28 17.28
CA GLU A 311 5.16 -10.07 18.33
C GLU A 311 3.81 -10.72 17.97
N ARG A 312 3.77 -11.48 16.86
CA ARG A 312 2.55 -12.04 16.28
C ARG A 312 2.82 -13.38 15.58
N PRO A 313 1.79 -14.24 15.46
CA PRO A 313 1.88 -15.44 14.64
C PRO A 313 2.17 -15.13 13.17
N ILE A 314 2.91 -16.00 12.50
CA ILE A 314 3.29 -15.86 11.09
C ILE A 314 2.70 -16.99 10.25
N TRP A 315 2.88 -18.23 10.71
CA TRP A 315 2.51 -19.45 10.02
C TRP A 315 1.03 -19.76 10.25
N ASN A 316 0.19 -19.70 9.20
CA ASN A 316 -1.24 -19.91 9.34
C ASN A 316 -1.62 -21.39 9.58
N ASN A 317 -2.44 -21.69 10.60
CA ASN A 317 -2.87 -23.08 10.93
C ASN A 317 -3.70 -23.75 9.82
N GLY A 318 -4.38 -22.95 9.00
CA GLY A 318 -5.20 -23.43 7.88
C GLY A 318 -4.43 -23.66 6.57
N GLY A 319 -3.10 -23.51 6.61
CA GLY A 319 -2.21 -23.65 5.47
C GLY A 319 -1.49 -22.36 5.09
N ASP A 320 -0.25 -22.51 4.66
CA ASP A 320 0.64 -21.42 4.25
C ASP A 320 1.77 -21.96 3.35
N THR A 321 2.61 -21.07 2.84
CA THR A 321 3.80 -21.41 2.07
C THR A 321 5.05 -20.82 2.69
N VAL A 322 5.95 -21.68 3.16
CA VAL A 322 7.32 -21.30 3.53
C VAL A 322 8.16 -21.15 2.27
N ILE A 323 8.79 -19.99 2.11
CA ILE A 323 9.68 -19.67 0.99
C ILE A 323 11.05 -19.30 1.56
N VAL A 324 12.07 -20.09 1.21
CA VAL A 324 13.46 -19.82 1.62
C VAL A 324 14.28 -19.37 0.42
N ARG A 325 14.93 -18.22 0.52
CA ARG A 325 15.79 -17.66 -0.54
C ARG A 325 17.17 -17.33 0.00
N SER A 326 18.20 -17.46 -0.84
CA SER A 326 19.56 -17.04 -0.50
C SER A 326 19.64 -15.51 -0.37
N ALA A 327 20.77 -15.00 0.13
CA ALA A 327 21.02 -13.54 0.17
C ALA A 327 20.96 -12.86 -1.22
N ASN A 328 21.15 -13.64 -2.29
CA ASN A 328 21.04 -13.19 -3.68
C ASN A 328 19.68 -13.54 -4.30
N ASP A 329 18.66 -13.79 -3.48
CA ASP A 329 17.26 -14.03 -3.87
C ASP A 329 17.03 -15.32 -4.69
N THR A 330 18.01 -16.21 -4.73
CA THR A 330 17.84 -17.53 -5.36
C THR A 330 16.94 -18.40 -4.49
N LEU A 331 15.89 -19.00 -5.08
CA LEU A 331 15.03 -19.92 -4.34
C LEU A 331 15.85 -21.12 -3.87
N LEU A 332 15.90 -21.33 -2.56
CA LEU A 332 16.60 -22.44 -1.92
C LEU A 332 15.65 -23.54 -1.49
N ALA A 333 14.46 -23.20 -1.01
CA ALA A 333 13.42 -24.15 -0.67
C ALA A 333 12.04 -23.49 -0.77
N ARG A 334 11.02 -24.27 -1.10
CA ARG A 334 9.62 -23.87 -1.00
C ARG A 334 8.81 -25.02 -0.46
N HIS A 335 7.93 -24.77 0.49
CA HIS A 335 7.06 -25.79 1.06
C HIS A 335 5.70 -25.20 1.40
N THR A 336 4.65 -25.75 0.80
CA THR A 336 3.27 -25.40 1.12
C THR A 336 2.67 -26.52 1.97
N TYR A 337 2.02 -26.15 3.06
CA TYR A 337 1.26 -27.05 3.92
C TYR A 337 -0.20 -26.57 4.00
N ALA A 338 -1.10 -27.47 4.39
CA ALA A 338 -2.54 -27.24 4.43
C ALA A 338 -3.18 -28.04 5.57
#